data_AF-A0A2E0ZCL3-F1
#
_entry.id   AF-A0A2E0ZCL3-F1
#
_cell.length_a   1.000
_cell.length_b   1.000
_cell.length_c   1.000
_cell.angle_alpha   90.00
_cell.angle_beta   90.00
_cell.angle_gamma   90.00
#
_symmetry.space_group_name_H-M   'P 1'
#
loop_
_entity.id
_entity.type
_entity.pdbx_description
1 polymer ?
#
loop_
_entity_poly.entity_id
_entity_poly.type
_entity_poly.pdbx_seq_one_letter_code
_entity_poly.pdbx_strand_id
1 'polypeptide(L)'
;MKKYRLMVLLAVLLSVLIAVPAVLAGTTVPGHTDRWDSDNNGYPDAGVKVNGHYTALYAYDANGDWYWDLGDGRIQGTVGSVADLDQATLTTCDYVNNYRADFGNDPFMDSGWIQNHINCSGYDDNGHYNYLIVHETDPRYTGNPDWAIWGAWEYHVLTQSGQGNLVRPENHVGN
;
A
#
# COMPACT_ATOMS: atom_id res chain seq x y z
N MET A 1 6.99 -23.84 -69.94
CA MET A 1 5.59 -23.47 -70.26
C MET A 1 4.66 -23.99 -69.16
N LYS A 2 3.81 -23.11 -68.61
CA LYS A 2 2.46 -23.36 -68.05
C LYS A 2 2.35 -24.45 -66.96
N LYS A 3 2.27 -24.04 -65.68
CA LYS A 3 1.02 -23.85 -64.87
C LYS A 3 0.26 -25.17 -64.63
N TYR A 4 0.15 -25.60 -63.36
CA TYR A 4 -1.07 -25.97 -62.58
C TYR A 4 -0.59 -26.59 -61.24
N ARG A 5 -0.66 -25.83 -60.13
CA ARG A 5 -1.73 -25.86 -59.10
C ARG A 5 -1.80 -27.19 -58.36
N LEU A 6 -1.60 -27.19 -57.04
CA LEU A 6 -2.67 -27.33 -56.03
C LEU A 6 -2.12 -27.88 -54.70
N MET A 7 -2.44 -27.17 -53.60
CA MET A 7 -2.40 -27.61 -52.18
C MET A 7 -1.00 -27.94 -51.63
N VAL A 8 -0.53 -27.23 -50.59
CA VAL A 8 -0.76 -27.66 -49.20
C VAL A 8 -0.56 -26.46 -48.26
N LEU A 9 -1.59 -26.25 -47.43
CA LEU A 9 -1.65 -25.56 -46.14
C LEU A 9 -1.02 -24.17 -45.99
N LEU A 10 -1.93 -23.20 -46.07
CA LEU A 10 -1.93 -21.91 -45.39
C LEU A 10 -1.61 -22.11 -43.89
N ALA A 11 -0.39 -21.80 -43.46
CA ALA A 11 -0.04 -21.70 -42.04
C ALA A 11 -0.63 -20.40 -41.49
N VAL A 12 -1.90 -20.46 -41.09
CA VAL A 12 -2.53 -19.45 -40.23
C VAL A 12 -1.90 -19.60 -38.86
N LEU A 13 -0.80 -18.88 -38.62
CA LEU A 13 -0.33 -18.62 -37.26
C LEU A 13 -1.31 -17.62 -36.65
N LEU A 14 -2.41 -18.19 -36.16
CA LEU A 14 -3.32 -17.57 -35.21
C LEU A 14 -2.49 -17.36 -33.93
N SER A 15 -1.82 -16.22 -33.82
CA SER A 15 -1.35 -15.72 -32.54
C SER A 15 -2.60 -15.48 -31.70
N VAL A 16 -2.98 -16.53 -30.97
CA VAL A 16 -3.88 -16.46 -29.84
C VAL A 16 -3.31 -15.39 -28.92
N LEU A 17 -3.87 -14.18 -28.98
CA LEU A 17 -3.83 -13.29 -27.84
C LEU A 17 -4.50 -14.07 -26.72
N ILE A 18 -3.68 -14.67 -25.87
CA ILE A 18 -4.11 -15.02 -24.53
C ILE A 18 -4.40 -13.66 -23.90
N ALA A 19 -5.66 -13.23 -24.00
CA ALA A 19 -6.19 -12.25 -23.08
C ALA A 19 -6.07 -12.92 -21.71
N VAL A 20 -4.95 -12.70 -21.04
CA VAL A 20 -4.85 -12.91 -19.61
C VAL A 20 -5.98 -12.03 -19.08
N PRO A 21 -7.04 -12.61 -18.47
CA PRO A 21 -7.95 -11.75 -17.74
C PRO A 21 -7.06 -11.03 -16.75
N ALA A 22 -6.97 -9.70 -16.87
CA ALA A 22 -6.54 -8.90 -15.76
C ALA A 22 -7.48 -9.33 -14.64
N VAL A 23 -6.97 -10.15 -13.73
CA VAL A 23 -7.61 -10.34 -12.45
C VAL A 23 -7.63 -8.92 -11.93
N LEU A 24 -8.78 -8.26 -12.05
CA LEU A 24 -9.04 -7.03 -11.32
C LEU A 24 -8.74 -7.45 -9.90
N ALA A 25 -7.59 -6.99 -9.40
CA ALA A 25 -7.21 -7.23 -8.03
C ALA A 25 -8.35 -6.59 -7.25
N GLY A 26 -9.25 -7.42 -6.72
CA GLY A 26 -10.29 -6.99 -5.83
C GLY A 26 -9.59 -6.62 -4.52
N THR A 27 -8.88 -5.51 -4.52
CA THR A 27 -8.35 -4.91 -3.30
C THR A 27 -9.54 -4.22 -2.68
N THR A 28 -10.36 -4.99 -1.97
CA THR A 28 -11.43 -4.43 -1.16
C THR A 28 -10.78 -3.40 -0.25
N VAL A 29 -11.15 -2.13 -0.43
CA VAL A 29 -10.63 -1.02 0.34
C VAL A 29 -11.03 -1.23 1.81
N PRO A 30 -10.10 -1.40 2.77
CA PRO A 30 -10.47 -1.75 4.14
C PRO A 30 -11.38 -0.72 4.79
N GLY A 31 -12.51 -1.13 5.37
CA GLY A 31 -13.50 -0.18 5.91
C GLY A 31 -14.50 0.35 4.89
N HIS A 32 -14.40 -0.08 3.63
CA HIS A 32 -15.46 0.06 2.63
C HIS A 32 -16.64 -0.87 2.95
N THR A 33 -17.85 -0.41 2.62
CA THR A 33 -19.11 -1.15 2.79
C THR A 33 -19.99 -0.85 1.59
N ASP A 34 -20.80 -1.82 1.14
CA ASP A 34 -21.65 -1.76 -0.08
C ASP A 34 -22.56 -0.51 -0.19
N ARG A 35 -22.81 0.20 0.92
CA ARG A 35 -23.58 1.46 0.91
C ARG A 35 -22.88 2.63 0.20
N TRP A 36 -21.58 2.52 -0.03
CA TRP A 36 -20.72 3.56 -0.61
C TRP A 36 -20.24 3.23 -2.01
N ASP A 37 -20.79 2.17 -2.60
CA ASP A 37 -20.46 1.69 -3.95
C ASP A 37 -21.78 1.57 -4.73
N SER A 38 -22.17 2.66 -5.38
CA SER A 38 -23.46 2.74 -6.07
C SER A 38 -23.50 1.98 -7.40
N ASP A 39 -22.34 1.83 -8.04
CA ASP A 39 -22.16 1.14 -9.32
C ASP A 39 -21.65 -0.32 -9.16
N ASN A 40 -21.41 -0.74 -7.92
CA ASN A 40 -21.02 -2.07 -7.49
C ASN A 40 -19.67 -2.52 -8.09
N ASN A 41 -18.74 -1.58 -8.27
CA ASN A 41 -17.43 -1.80 -8.88
C ASN A 41 -16.35 -2.27 -7.89
N GLY A 42 -16.65 -2.29 -6.58
CA GLY A 42 -15.77 -2.73 -5.50
C GLY A 42 -15.03 -1.60 -4.78
N TYR A 43 -15.28 -0.34 -5.13
CA TYR A 43 -14.60 0.85 -4.59
C TYR A 43 -15.60 1.89 -4.06
N PRO A 44 -15.20 2.75 -3.11
CA PRO A 44 -16.02 3.88 -2.70
C PRO A 44 -16.26 4.89 -3.85
N ASP A 45 -17.51 5.30 -4.05
CA ASP A 45 -17.89 6.36 -5.00
C ASP A 45 -17.07 7.65 -4.75
N ALA A 46 -16.75 8.37 -5.82
CA ALA A 46 -15.98 9.62 -5.73
C ALA A 46 -16.64 10.65 -4.81
N GLY A 47 -15.84 11.31 -3.95
CA GLY A 47 -16.33 12.28 -2.97
C GLY A 47 -16.73 11.66 -1.63
N VAL A 48 -16.78 10.32 -1.53
CA VAL A 48 -17.14 9.62 -0.29
C VAL A 48 -15.91 9.43 0.56
N LYS A 49 -15.92 10.03 1.76
CA LYS A 49 -14.88 9.79 2.76
C LYS A 49 -15.19 8.53 3.56
N VAL A 50 -14.29 7.56 3.47
CA VAL A 50 -14.34 6.30 4.21
C VAL A 50 -13.26 6.28 5.29
N ASN A 51 -13.61 5.73 6.46
CA ASN A 51 -12.64 5.45 7.52
C ASN A 51 -12.29 3.98 7.45
N GLY A 52 -11.00 3.67 7.45
CA GLY A 52 -10.53 2.30 7.37
C GLY A 52 -9.49 1.96 8.41
N HIS A 53 -9.37 0.67 8.63
CA HIS A 53 -8.41 0.06 9.52
C HIS A 53 -7.91 -1.23 8.87
N TYR A 54 -6.60 -1.42 8.83
CA TYR A 54 -6.00 -2.68 8.40
C TYR A 54 -4.65 -2.88 9.09
N THR A 55 -4.25 -4.14 9.21
CA THR A 55 -2.96 -4.54 9.74
C THR A 55 -2.11 -5.12 8.62
N ALA A 56 -0.83 -4.78 8.59
CA ALA A 56 0.13 -5.31 7.63
C ALA A 56 1.34 -5.87 8.37
N LEU A 57 2.02 -6.85 7.78
CA LEU A 57 3.24 -7.44 8.33
C LEU A 57 4.36 -7.29 7.31
N TYR A 58 5.43 -6.61 7.72
CA TYR A 58 6.69 -6.57 6.97
C TYR A 58 7.72 -7.41 7.71
N ALA A 59 8.42 -8.29 7.01
CA ALA A 59 9.45 -9.13 7.57
C ALA A 59 10.65 -9.17 6.62
N TYR A 60 11.85 -9.14 7.15
CA TYR A 60 13.08 -9.19 6.36
C TYR A 60 14.22 -9.85 7.14
N ASP A 61 15.26 -10.25 6.43
CA ASP A 61 16.47 -10.80 7.02
C ASP A 61 17.74 -10.08 6.56
N ALA A 62 18.88 -10.44 7.17
CA ALA A 62 20.17 -9.82 6.87
C ALA A 62 20.74 -10.19 5.49
N ASN A 63 20.16 -11.19 4.80
CA ASN A 63 20.55 -11.57 3.45
C ASN A 63 19.89 -10.67 2.39
N GLY A 64 18.97 -9.81 2.81
CA GLY A 64 18.22 -8.91 1.94
C GLY A 64 16.93 -9.51 1.39
N ASP A 65 16.53 -10.69 1.90
CA ASP A 65 15.23 -11.27 1.59
C ASP A 65 14.13 -10.62 2.44
N TRP A 66 12.94 -10.47 1.86
CA TRP A 66 11.82 -9.83 2.53
C TRP A 66 10.47 -10.37 2.09
N TYR A 67 9.51 -10.24 2.99
CA TYR A 67 8.10 -10.59 2.87
C TYR A 67 7.25 -9.43 3.36
N TRP A 68 6.19 -9.09 2.63
CA TRP A 68 5.24 -8.06 3.01
C TRP A 68 3.81 -8.49 2.72
N ASP A 69 3.04 -8.75 3.77
CA ASP A 69 1.59 -8.79 3.71
C ASP A 69 1.05 -7.36 3.86
N LEU A 70 0.41 -6.85 2.81
CA LEU A 70 -0.13 -5.49 2.78
C LEU A 70 -1.43 -5.34 3.60
N GLY A 71 -2.01 -6.45 4.08
CA GLY A 71 -3.23 -6.44 4.88
C GLY A 71 -4.53 -6.34 4.09
N ASP A 72 -4.44 -6.28 2.76
CA ASP A 72 -5.56 -6.20 1.82
C ASP A 72 -5.65 -7.43 0.90
N GLY A 73 -4.99 -8.53 1.30
CA GLY A 73 -4.92 -9.78 0.55
C GLY A 73 -3.80 -9.83 -0.49
N ARG A 74 -3.07 -8.73 -0.71
CA ARG A 74 -1.86 -8.73 -1.53
C ARG A 74 -0.63 -9.04 -0.68
N ILE A 75 0.23 -9.89 -1.22
CA ILE A 75 1.54 -10.19 -0.67
C ILE A 75 2.60 -9.78 -1.69
N GLN A 76 3.68 -9.17 -1.22
CA GLN A 76 4.86 -8.80 -2.00
C GLN A 76 6.11 -9.29 -1.29
N GLY A 77 7.21 -9.48 -2.02
CA GLY A 77 8.46 -9.94 -1.41
C GLY A 77 9.36 -10.67 -2.37
N THR A 78 10.56 -10.98 -1.91
CA THR A 78 11.47 -11.93 -2.58
C THR A 78 11.14 -13.38 -2.20
N VAL A 79 10.44 -13.58 -1.08
CA VAL A 79 10.01 -14.89 -0.58
C VAL A 79 8.49 -15.00 -0.45
N GLY A 80 7.97 -16.22 -0.39
CA GLY A 80 6.53 -16.50 -0.33
C GLY A 80 5.95 -16.46 1.09
N SER A 81 6.80 -16.58 2.12
CA SER A 81 6.38 -16.58 3.51
C SER A 81 7.50 -16.13 4.45
N VAL A 82 7.13 -15.72 5.67
CA VAL A 82 8.09 -15.40 6.74
C VAL A 82 8.96 -16.61 7.12
N ALA A 83 8.45 -17.82 6.95
CA ALA A 83 9.18 -19.05 7.27
C ALA A 83 10.35 -19.34 6.31
N ASP A 84 10.33 -18.71 5.13
CA ASP A 84 11.39 -18.85 4.12
C ASP A 84 12.57 -17.89 4.37
N LEU A 85 12.42 -16.94 5.29
CA LEU A 85 13.49 -16.02 5.71
C LEU A 85 14.49 -16.72 6.63
N ASP A 86 15.72 -16.18 6.70
CA ASP A 86 16.70 -16.62 7.70
C ASP A 86 16.24 -16.26 9.12
N GLN A 87 15.73 -17.25 9.83
CA GLN A 87 15.18 -17.09 11.17
C GLN A 87 16.21 -16.61 12.21
N ALA A 88 17.52 -16.78 11.96
CA ALA A 88 18.55 -16.30 12.86
C ALA A 88 18.76 -14.78 12.78
N THR A 89 18.40 -14.18 11.64
CA THR A 89 18.58 -12.76 11.35
C THR A 89 17.27 -12.06 11.01
N LEU A 90 16.14 -12.69 11.32
CA LEU A 90 14.81 -12.19 11.07
C LEU A 90 14.50 -10.95 11.92
N THR A 91 13.95 -9.94 11.25
CA THR A 91 13.25 -8.81 11.86
C THR A 91 11.84 -8.73 11.29
N THR A 92 10.85 -8.54 12.15
CA THR A 92 9.44 -8.36 11.79
C THR A 92 8.93 -7.03 12.28
N CYS A 93 8.10 -6.36 11.49
CA CYS A 93 7.44 -5.11 11.81
C CYS A 93 5.93 -5.26 11.55
N ASP A 94 5.16 -5.17 12.63
CA ASP A 94 3.70 -5.14 12.58
C ASP A 94 3.22 -3.70 12.39
N TYR A 95 2.37 -3.49 11.40
CA TYR A 95 1.77 -2.21 11.09
C TYR A 95 0.31 -2.24 11.47
N VAL A 96 -0.13 -1.24 12.22
CA VAL A 96 -1.53 -0.92 12.45
C VAL A 96 -1.83 0.39 11.75
N ASN A 97 -2.58 0.30 10.66
CA ASN A 97 -2.89 1.44 9.81
C ASN A 97 -4.33 1.86 10.04
N ASN A 98 -4.50 3.15 10.33
CA ASN A 98 -5.81 3.78 10.38
C ASN A 98 -5.82 4.91 9.37
N TYR A 99 -6.92 5.10 8.66
CA TYR A 99 -6.99 6.16 7.68
C TYR A 99 -8.38 6.74 7.58
N ARG A 100 -8.44 7.94 7.03
CA ARG A 100 -9.68 8.54 6.52
C ARG A 100 -9.38 9.09 5.13
N ALA A 101 -10.03 8.55 4.11
CA ALA A 101 -9.69 8.85 2.74
C ALA A 101 -10.91 9.00 1.83
N ASP A 102 -10.71 9.74 0.75
CA ASP A 102 -11.48 9.63 -0.49
C ASP A 102 -10.65 8.83 -1.50
N PHE A 103 -11.31 7.97 -2.27
CA PHE A 103 -10.69 7.05 -3.23
C PHE A 103 -11.06 7.36 -4.68
N GLY A 104 -11.87 8.39 -4.94
CA GLY A 104 -12.12 8.84 -6.32
C GLY A 104 -12.84 7.82 -7.22
N ASN A 105 -13.52 6.81 -6.65
CA ASN A 105 -14.06 5.65 -7.37
C ASN A 105 -13.00 4.69 -7.93
N ASP A 106 -11.84 4.59 -7.27
CA ASP A 106 -10.75 3.69 -7.64
C ASP A 106 -10.06 3.06 -6.39
N PRO A 107 -9.08 2.15 -6.53
CA PRO A 107 -8.46 1.49 -5.38
C PRO A 107 -7.38 2.33 -4.65
N PHE A 108 -7.05 3.53 -5.13
CA PHE A 108 -5.98 4.39 -4.63
C PHE A 108 -6.56 5.60 -3.89
N MET A 109 -5.84 6.05 -2.86
CA MET A 109 -6.26 7.22 -2.07
C MET A 109 -5.98 8.51 -2.84
N ASP A 110 -7.05 9.25 -3.14
CA ASP A 110 -6.99 10.57 -3.79
C ASP A 110 -6.80 11.70 -2.78
N SER A 111 -7.30 11.53 -1.56
CA SER A 111 -7.11 12.51 -0.49
C SER A 111 -7.29 11.94 0.90
N GLY A 112 -6.82 12.68 1.91
CA GLY A 112 -7.06 12.37 3.32
C GLY A 112 -5.79 12.20 4.12
N TRP A 113 -5.81 11.27 5.07
CA TRP A 113 -4.66 10.97 5.93
C TRP A 113 -4.59 9.50 6.30
N ILE A 114 -3.38 9.06 6.62
CA ILE A 114 -3.03 7.72 7.11
C ILE A 114 -2.20 7.88 8.37
N GLN A 115 -2.58 7.19 9.44
CA GLN A 115 -1.79 7.06 10.65
C GLN A 115 -1.26 5.63 10.73
N ASN A 116 0.05 5.49 10.88
CA ASN A 116 0.72 4.20 11.00
C ASN A 116 1.28 4.08 12.41
N HIS A 117 0.95 2.98 13.08
CA HIS A 117 1.64 2.54 14.28
C HIS A 117 2.42 1.28 13.92
N ILE A 118 3.74 1.33 14.06
CA ILE A 118 4.65 0.29 13.62
C ILE A 118 5.40 -0.22 14.83
N ASN A 119 5.38 -1.53 15.00
CA ASN A 119 6.10 -2.21 16.07
C ASN A 119 7.05 -3.24 15.46
N CYS A 120 8.35 -3.00 15.60
CA CYS A 120 9.38 -3.89 15.08
C CYS A 120 10.02 -4.71 16.21
N SER A 121 10.39 -5.94 15.88
CA SER A 121 11.11 -6.84 16.77
C SER A 121 11.99 -7.78 15.97
N GLY A 122 13.21 -8.01 16.44
CA GLY A 122 14.11 -8.98 15.84
C GLY A 122 15.58 -8.61 15.93
N TYR A 123 16.32 -9.07 14.92
CA TYR A 123 17.76 -9.08 14.88
C TYR A 123 18.38 -7.67 14.92
N ASP A 124 17.88 -6.75 14.10
CA ASP A 124 18.45 -5.41 13.93
C ASP A 124 17.50 -4.25 14.25
N ASP A 125 16.21 -4.53 14.51
CA ASP A 125 15.25 -3.53 14.97
C ASP A 125 14.35 -4.08 16.09
N ASN A 126 14.18 -3.28 17.14
CA ASN A 126 13.25 -3.51 18.25
C ASN A 126 12.48 -2.22 18.61
N GLY A 127 12.22 -1.39 17.60
CA GLY A 127 11.66 -0.05 17.72
C GLY A 127 10.14 0.01 17.65
N HIS A 128 9.62 1.16 18.09
CA HIS A 128 8.23 1.55 17.96
C HIS A 128 8.16 2.89 17.25
N TYR A 129 7.28 2.99 16.26
CA TYR A 129 7.17 4.16 15.40
C TYR A 129 5.71 4.56 15.23
N ASN A 130 5.43 5.86 15.28
CA ASN A 130 4.14 6.41 14.91
C ASN A 130 4.34 7.49 13.87
N TYR A 131 3.68 7.33 12.74
CA TYR A 131 3.78 8.22 11.59
C TYR A 131 2.41 8.70 11.16
N LEU A 132 2.39 9.89 10.56
CA LEU A 132 1.20 10.47 9.94
C LEU A 132 1.55 10.87 8.51
N ILE A 133 0.78 10.37 7.56
CA ILE A 133 0.87 10.72 6.15
C ILE A 133 -0.37 11.52 5.78
N VAL A 134 -0.21 12.66 5.12
CA VAL A 134 -1.30 13.57 4.77
C VAL A 134 -1.21 14.01 3.31
N HIS A 135 -2.37 14.16 2.68
CA HIS A 135 -2.49 14.74 1.33
C HIS A 135 -2.48 16.28 1.40
N GLU A 136 -2.16 16.97 0.29
CA GLU A 136 -2.15 18.44 0.22
C GLU A 136 -3.46 19.14 0.58
N THR A 137 -4.58 18.40 0.54
CA THR A 137 -5.90 18.90 0.94
C THR A 137 -6.13 18.83 2.46
N ASP A 138 -5.23 18.20 3.21
CA ASP A 138 -5.28 18.17 4.68
C ASP A 138 -4.63 19.44 5.26
N PRO A 139 -5.25 20.11 6.25
CA PRO A 139 -4.71 21.34 6.84
C PRO A 139 -3.33 21.21 7.49
N ARG A 140 -2.86 19.97 7.75
CA ARG A 140 -1.53 19.70 8.33
C ARG A 140 -0.41 19.66 7.27
N TYR A 141 -0.75 19.57 5.99
CA TYR A 141 0.22 19.57 4.90
C TYR A 141 0.98 20.89 4.83
N THR A 142 2.29 20.82 4.60
CA THR A 142 3.19 21.98 4.69
C THR A 142 3.83 22.40 3.36
N GLY A 143 3.88 21.52 2.36
CA GLY A 143 4.62 21.70 1.13
C GLY A 143 6.13 21.42 1.26
N ASN A 144 6.58 20.72 2.30
CA ASN A 144 8.00 20.44 2.54
C ASN A 144 8.51 19.30 1.62
N PRO A 145 9.44 19.58 0.68
CA PRO A 145 9.95 18.56 -0.24
C PRO A 145 10.70 17.42 0.46
N ASP A 146 11.27 17.66 1.65
CA ASP A 146 11.98 16.62 2.41
C ASP A 146 11.02 15.56 2.96
N TRP A 147 9.72 15.87 3.02
CA TRP A 147 8.68 15.01 3.55
C TRP A 147 7.77 14.43 2.47
N ALA A 148 8.00 14.78 1.20
CA ALA A 148 7.21 14.29 0.08
C ALA A 148 7.46 12.80 -0.18
N ILE A 149 6.39 12.02 -0.35
CA ILE A 149 6.46 10.56 -0.60
C ILE A 149 5.78 10.16 -1.90
N TRP A 150 4.55 10.65 -2.15
CA TRP A 150 3.72 10.24 -3.29
C TRP A 150 3.16 11.44 -4.06
N GLY A 151 4.05 12.32 -4.54
CA GLY A 151 3.63 13.54 -5.24
C GLY A 151 2.97 14.53 -4.27
N ALA A 152 1.65 14.49 -4.17
CA ALA A 152 0.84 15.40 -3.33
C ALA A 152 0.68 14.94 -1.86
N TRP A 153 1.54 14.02 -1.40
CA TRP A 153 1.49 13.44 -0.07
C TRP A 153 2.77 13.71 0.72
N GLU A 154 2.60 14.09 1.99
CA GLU A 154 3.68 14.34 2.95
C GLU A 154 3.63 13.40 4.14
N TYR A 155 4.81 13.12 4.69
CA TYR A 155 5.03 12.30 5.86
C TYR A 155 5.50 13.12 7.07
N HIS A 156 4.94 12.81 8.24
CA HIS A 156 5.32 13.39 9.52
C HIS A 156 5.66 12.29 10.54
N VAL A 157 6.82 12.44 11.18
CA VAL A 157 7.18 11.61 12.34
C VAL A 157 6.44 12.12 13.57
N LEU A 158 5.60 11.29 14.19
CA LEU A 158 4.95 11.61 15.47
C LEU A 158 5.80 11.08 16.62
N THR A 159 6.16 9.79 16.56
CA THR A 159 7.07 9.19 17.54
C THR A 159 8.03 8.18 16.95
N GLN A 160 9.27 8.14 17.44
CA GLN A 160 10.26 7.10 17.15
C GLN A 160 10.99 6.63 18.43
N SER A 161 11.19 5.32 18.58
CA SER A 161 11.99 4.74 19.66
C SER A 161 13.42 5.28 19.67
N GLY A 162 13.95 5.59 20.86
CA GLY A 162 15.31 6.12 21.03
C GLY A 162 15.49 7.57 20.58
N GLN A 163 14.48 8.21 20.00
CA GLN A 163 14.46 9.63 19.66
C GLN A 163 13.44 10.38 20.53
N GLY A 164 13.85 11.51 21.09
CA GLY A 164 12.97 12.32 21.94
C GLY A 164 11.88 12.99 21.11
N ASN A 165 10.64 12.54 21.24
CA ASN A 165 9.48 13.08 20.49
C ASN A 165 8.89 14.36 21.09
N LEU A 166 9.72 15.20 21.69
CA LEU A 166 9.29 16.46 22.28
C LEU A 166 9.35 17.58 21.24
N VAL A 167 8.42 17.59 20.28
CA VAL A 167 7.95 18.88 19.77
C VAL A 167 6.97 19.41 20.80
N ARG A 168 7.40 20.43 21.56
CA ARG A 168 6.49 21.22 22.40
C ARG A 168 5.27 21.61 21.53
N PRO A 169 4.02 21.41 21.99
CA PRO A 169 2.86 21.89 21.25
C PRO A 169 3.02 23.39 20.97
N GLU A 170 3.00 23.80 19.70
CA GLU A 170 3.11 25.22 19.31
C GLU A 170 1.92 26.05 19.80
N ASN A 171 0.84 25.41 20.26
CA ASN A 171 -0.27 26.05 20.94
C ASN A 171 -0.56 25.37 22.28
N HIS A 172 0.25 25.67 23.29
CA HIS A 172 -0.21 25.50 24.67
C HIS A 172 -1.16 26.65 24.99
N VAL A 173 -2.44 26.32 25.16
CA VAL A 173 -3.38 27.20 25.87
C VAL A 173 -2.81 27.45 27.27
N GLY A 174 -2.57 28.72 27.59
CA GLY A 174 -2.47 29.26 28.95
C GLY A 174 -1.15 29.03 29.71
N ASN A 175 -0.31 30.07 29.76
CA ASN A 175 -0.16 30.93 30.94
C ASN A 175 0.42 32.29 30.54
#